data_AF-F6D5D0-F1
#
_entry.id   AF-F6D5D0-F1
#
_cell.length_a   1.000
_cell.length_b   1.000
_cell.length_c   1.000
_cell.angle_alpha   90.00
_cell.angle_beta   90.00
_cell.angle_gamma   90.00
#
_symmetry.space_group_name_H-M   'P 1'
#
loop_
_entity.id
_entity.type
_entity.pdbx_description
1 polymer ?
#
loop_
_entity_poly.entity_id
_entity_poly.type
_entity_poly.pdbx_seq_one_letter_code
_entity_poly.pdbx_strand_id
1 'polypeptide(L)'
;MKRSRLNLFKATSMSISVLGILLILATIALFAYIGISTLSSTVSSDVSSGSAYDQLAVLKSDYSTLSTQFDDIKTSVDNSNNAKLQSAYNNATLELVRAQSAISDADSAVSAGESQDEIKSRISTAQTQLQKAESSFSDVKAMM
;
A
#
# COMPACT_ATOMS: atom_id res chain seq x y z
N MET A 1 45.48 -23.24 -1.10
CA MET A 1 44.06 -23.57 -0.82
C MET A 1 43.30 -22.36 -0.24
N LYS A 2 43.10 -21.27 -1.02
CA LYS A 2 42.58 -19.98 -0.50
C LYS A 2 41.41 -19.40 -1.31
N ARG A 3 40.64 -20.23 -2.02
CA ARG A 3 39.51 -19.77 -2.88
C ARG A 3 38.12 -20.22 -2.42
N SER A 4 38.02 -21.15 -1.48
CA SER A 4 36.74 -21.79 -1.13
C SER A 4 35.87 -21.01 -0.13
N ARG A 5 36.47 -20.16 0.74
CA ARG A 5 35.69 -19.44 1.76
C ARG A 5 34.96 -18.19 1.25
N LEU A 6 35.35 -17.63 0.10
CA LEU A 6 34.67 -16.45 -0.45
C LEU A 6 33.29 -16.77 -1.04
N ASN A 7 33.11 -17.98 -1.59
CA ASN A 7 31.85 -18.38 -2.21
C ASN A 7 30.77 -18.74 -1.18
N LEU A 8 31.16 -19.09 0.05
CA LEU A 8 30.22 -19.40 1.13
C LEU A 8 29.53 -18.11 1.65
N PHE A 9 30.26 -17.00 1.78
CA PHE A 9 29.67 -15.72 2.17
C PHE A 9 28.70 -15.16 1.12
N LYS A 10 28.99 -15.37 -0.17
CA LYS A 10 28.12 -14.89 -1.26
C LYS A 10 26.85 -15.73 -1.40
N ALA A 11 26.94 -17.05 -1.18
CA ALA A 11 25.78 -17.94 -1.20
C ALA A 11 24.84 -17.70 0.00
N THR A 12 25.39 -17.47 1.20
CA THR A 12 24.57 -17.17 2.39
C THR A 12 23.98 -15.75 2.35
N SER A 13 24.66 -14.77 1.77
CA SER A 13 24.08 -13.42 1.62
C SER A 13 22.97 -13.36 0.56
N MET A 14 23.08 -14.14 -0.52
CA MET A 14 22.01 -14.25 -1.51
C MET A 14 20.78 -14.96 -0.96
N SER A 15 20.93 -16.00 -0.14
CA SER A 15 19.78 -16.71 0.43
C SER A 15 19.03 -15.88 1.48
N ILE A 16 19.71 -15.05 2.28
CA ILE A 16 19.06 -14.12 3.22
C ILE A 16 18.19 -13.07 2.49
N SER A 17 18.66 -12.55 1.35
CA SER A 17 17.93 -11.56 0.55
C SER A 17 16.67 -12.16 -0.11
N VAL A 18 16.78 -13.38 -0.65
CA VAL A 18 15.65 -14.08 -1.26
C VAL A 18 14.60 -14.50 -0.22
N LEU A 19 15.02 -14.89 1.00
CA LEU A 19 14.11 -15.18 2.11
C LEU A 19 13.31 -13.96 2.57
N GLY A 20 13.93 -12.77 2.58
CA GLY A 20 13.23 -11.51 2.91
C GLY A 20 12.13 -11.18 1.89
N ILE A 21 12.43 -11.32 0.60
CA ILE A 21 11.45 -11.09 -0.48
C ILE A 21 10.31 -12.12 -0.39
N LEU A 22 10.61 -13.38 -0.10
CA LEU A 22 9.58 -14.41 0.10
C LEU A 22 8.69 -14.15 1.32
N LEU A 23 9.24 -13.62 2.41
CA LEU A 23 8.46 -13.22 3.58
C LEU A 23 7.51 -12.05 3.27
N ILE A 24 7.98 -11.07 2.48
CA ILE A 24 7.15 -9.95 2.04
C ILE A 24 6.01 -10.45 1.14
N LEU A 25 6.33 -11.27 0.14
CA LEU A 25 5.32 -11.87 -0.74
C LEU A 25 4.32 -12.75 0.03
N ALA A 26 4.78 -13.48 1.05
CA ALA A 26 3.90 -14.28 1.92
C ALA A 26 2.99 -13.39 2.78
N THR A 27 3.48 -12.24 3.25
CA THR A 27 2.68 -11.29 4.02
C THR A 27 1.63 -10.61 3.14
N ILE A 28 2.00 -10.20 1.93
CA ILE A 28 1.07 -9.71 0.90
C ILE A 28 0.03 -10.77 0.55
N ALA A 29 0.44 -12.03 0.38
CA ALA A 29 -0.48 -13.14 0.14
C ALA A 29 -1.43 -13.39 1.33
N LEU A 30 -0.96 -13.19 2.56
CA LEU A 30 -1.80 -13.29 3.77
C LEU A 30 -2.83 -12.16 3.82
N PHE A 31 -2.43 -10.93 3.51
CA PHE A 31 -3.34 -9.78 3.42
C PHE A 31 -4.33 -9.91 2.24
N ALA A 32 -3.90 -10.43 1.09
CA ALA A 32 -4.78 -10.75 -0.03
C ALA A 32 -5.77 -11.88 0.32
N TYR A 33 -5.32 -12.91 1.05
CA TYR A 33 -6.17 -14.00 1.52
C TYR A 33 -7.21 -13.50 2.52
N ILE A 34 -6.83 -12.71 3.52
CA ILE A 34 -7.74 -12.13 4.53
C ILE A 34 -8.68 -11.08 3.89
N GLY A 35 -8.18 -10.28 2.93
CA GLY A 35 -8.95 -9.24 2.24
C GLY A 35 -9.95 -9.78 1.21
N ILE A 36 -9.64 -10.87 0.52
CA ILE A 36 -10.56 -11.48 -0.47
C ILE A 36 -11.54 -12.46 0.20
N SER A 37 -11.14 -13.18 1.25
CA SER A 37 -12.04 -14.14 1.94
C SER A 37 -13.14 -13.46 2.77
N THR A 38 -12.92 -12.22 3.21
CA THR A 38 -13.98 -11.38 3.82
C THR A 38 -14.93 -10.78 2.78
N LEU A 39 -14.49 -10.62 1.52
CA LEU A 39 -15.29 -10.05 0.43
C LEU A 39 -16.47 -10.93 0.02
N SER A 40 -16.35 -12.26 0.08
CA SER A 40 -17.42 -13.17 -0.37
C SER A 40 -18.44 -13.56 0.70
N SER A 41 -18.13 -13.39 1.98
CA SER A 41 -18.98 -13.89 3.08
C SER A 41 -19.51 -12.80 4.03
N THR A 42 -18.95 -11.59 4.02
CA THR A 42 -19.41 -10.46 4.86
C THR A 42 -20.20 -9.40 4.06
N VAL A 43 -20.40 -9.62 2.76
CA VAL A 43 -21.27 -8.79 1.90
C VAL A 43 -22.77 -9.12 2.08
N SER A 44 -23.13 -9.95 3.05
CA SER A 44 -24.52 -10.06 3.53
C SER A 44 -24.57 -9.47 4.93
N SER A 45 -24.85 -8.17 5.03
CA SER A 45 -25.57 -7.49 6.11
C SER A 45 -25.25 -5.99 6.05
N ASP A 46 -26.27 -5.21 5.71
CA ASP A 46 -26.44 -3.77 5.96
C ASP A 46 -25.18 -2.97 6.32
N VAL A 47 -24.65 -2.23 5.34
CA VAL A 47 -23.79 -1.08 5.62
C VAL A 47 -24.66 0.11 6.00
N SER A 48 -25.08 0.19 7.27
CA SER A 48 -25.67 1.42 7.81
C SER A 48 -24.76 2.62 7.51
N SER A 49 -25.32 3.79 7.19
CA SER A 49 -24.58 4.99 6.81
C SER A 49 -23.48 5.35 7.82
N GLY A 50 -23.67 5.07 9.11
CA GLY A 50 -22.64 5.25 10.14
C GLY A 50 -21.36 4.44 9.92
N SER A 51 -21.47 3.21 9.39
CA SER A 51 -20.31 2.36 9.09
C SER A 51 -19.46 2.86 7.91
N ALA A 52 -20.07 3.57 6.96
CA ALA A 52 -19.36 4.17 5.83
C ALA A 52 -18.50 5.37 6.28
N TYR A 53 -19.02 6.19 7.20
CA TYR A 53 -18.27 7.30 7.79
C TYR A 53 -17.05 6.80 8.58
N ASP A 54 -17.21 5.73 9.38
CA ASP A 54 -16.12 5.13 10.14
C ASP A 54 -15.03 4.57 9.20
N GLN A 55 -15.43 3.83 8.16
CA GLN A 55 -14.49 3.31 7.16
C GLN A 55 -13.72 4.43 6.46
N LEU A 56 -14.40 5.52 6.13
CA LEU A 56 -13.77 6.66 5.48
C LEU A 56 -12.81 7.41 6.41
N ALA A 57 -13.14 7.51 7.70
CA ALA A 57 -12.28 8.11 8.71
C ALA A 57 -10.97 7.32 8.88
N VAL A 58 -11.07 5.98 8.91
CA VAL A 58 -9.89 5.09 8.90
C VAL A 58 -9.06 5.33 7.64
N LEU A 59 -9.70 5.35 6.47
CA LEU A 59 -9.01 5.57 5.19
C LEU A 59 -8.27 6.90 5.11
N LYS A 60 -8.89 7.97 5.62
CA LYS A 60 -8.27 9.31 5.73
C LYS A 60 -7.07 9.30 6.70
N SER A 61 -7.18 8.58 7.81
CA SER A 61 -6.10 8.42 8.79
C SER A 61 -4.91 7.64 8.23
N ASP A 62 -5.18 6.52 7.55
CA ASP A 62 -4.16 5.68 6.93
C ASP A 62 -3.46 6.44 5.79
N TYR A 63 -4.22 7.13 4.94
CA TYR A 63 -3.67 8.04 3.94
C TYR A 63 -2.78 9.12 4.55
N SER A 64 -3.23 9.79 5.61
CA SER A 64 -2.44 10.83 6.28
C SER A 64 -1.12 10.26 6.81
N THR A 65 -1.17 9.08 7.42
CA THR A 65 0.01 8.37 7.94
C THR A 65 0.98 8.03 6.81
N LEU A 66 0.46 7.49 5.70
CA LEU A 66 1.27 7.16 4.52
C LEU A 66 1.88 8.41 3.90
N SER A 67 1.11 9.49 3.75
CA SER A 67 1.59 10.77 3.20
C SER A 67 2.76 11.33 4.01
N THR A 68 2.66 11.31 5.35
CA THR A 68 3.78 11.73 6.21
C THR A 68 5.02 10.87 5.96
N GLN A 69 4.87 9.55 5.80
CA GLN A 69 6.00 8.68 5.50
C GLN A 69 6.65 8.98 4.14
N PHE A 70 5.88 9.40 3.13
CA PHE A 70 6.42 9.89 1.87
C PHE A 70 7.26 11.16 2.07
N ASP A 71 6.72 12.13 2.80
CA ASP A 71 7.41 13.38 3.09
C ASP A 71 8.73 13.16 3.85
N ASP A 72 8.73 12.22 4.81
CA ASP A 72 9.90 11.87 5.62
C ASP A 72 11.07 11.32 4.77
N ILE A 73 10.77 10.51 3.75
CA ILE A 73 11.81 9.90 2.91
C ILE A 73 12.20 10.77 1.72
N LYS A 74 11.39 11.79 1.38
CA LYS A 74 11.57 12.63 0.19
C LYS A 74 12.98 13.19 0.07
N THR A 75 13.48 13.81 1.15
CA THR A 75 14.82 14.41 1.17
C THR A 75 15.91 13.36 0.95
N SER A 76 15.75 12.17 1.51
CA SER A 76 16.71 11.07 1.34
C SER A 76 16.72 10.54 -0.09
N VAL A 77 15.54 10.42 -0.72
CA VAL A 77 15.41 10.03 -2.13
C VAL A 77 16.01 11.07 -3.06
N ASP A 78 15.70 12.36 -2.86
CA ASP A 78 16.20 13.46 -3.68
C ASP A 78 17.74 13.53 -3.63
N ASN A 79 18.33 13.29 -2.45
CA ASN A 79 19.79 13.28 -2.24
C ASN A 79 20.51 11.98 -2.63
N SER A 80 19.77 10.92 -2.97
CA SER A 80 20.35 9.59 -3.23
C SER A 80 21.21 9.51 -4.49
N ASN A 81 21.11 10.48 -5.41
CA ASN A 81 21.67 10.42 -6.77
C ASN A 81 21.30 9.15 -7.56
N ASN A 82 20.25 8.43 -7.15
CA ASN A 82 19.79 7.20 -7.77
C ASN A 82 18.53 7.47 -8.61
N ALA A 83 18.70 7.60 -9.93
CA ALA A 83 17.61 7.87 -10.86
C ALA A 83 16.47 6.83 -10.81
N LYS A 84 16.78 5.56 -10.50
CA LYS A 84 15.75 4.52 -10.37
C LYS A 84 14.92 4.71 -9.11
N LEU A 85 15.57 5.03 -7.99
CA LEU A 85 14.89 5.33 -6.72
C LEU A 85 14.01 6.58 -6.83
N GLN A 86 14.51 7.63 -7.47
CA GLN A 86 13.74 8.85 -7.73
C GLN A 86 12.52 8.56 -8.63
N SER A 87 12.69 7.77 -9.68
CA SER A 87 11.56 7.37 -10.54
C SER A 87 10.54 6.51 -9.80
N ALA A 88 10.99 5.57 -8.96
CA ALA A 88 10.11 4.74 -8.14
C ALA A 88 9.32 5.60 -7.14
N TYR A 89 9.97 6.56 -6.49
CA TYR A 89 9.33 7.50 -5.58
C TYR A 89 8.29 8.38 -6.29
N ASN A 90 8.59 8.88 -7.48
CA ASN A 90 7.64 9.66 -8.27
C ASN A 90 6.40 8.83 -8.67
N ASN A 91 6.61 7.58 -9.08
CA ASN A 91 5.51 6.67 -9.41
C ASN A 91 4.67 6.34 -8.16
N ALA A 92 5.32 6.08 -7.02
CA ALA A 92 4.64 5.83 -5.76
C ALA A 92 3.84 7.07 -5.28
N THR A 93 4.38 8.28 -5.50
CA THR A 93 3.69 9.53 -5.22
C THR A 93 2.45 9.70 -6.11
N LEU A 94 2.53 9.27 -7.38
CA LEU A 94 1.38 9.27 -8.27
C LEU A 94 0.27 8.33 -7.75
N GLU A 95 0.63 7.14 -7.26
CA GLU A 95 -0.35 6.22 -6.64
C GLU A 95 -0.95 6.81 -5.35
N LEU A 96 -0.16 7.51 -4.54
CA LEU A 96 -0.63 8.24 -3.35
C LEU A 96 -1.67 9.31 -3.72
N VAL A 97 -1.42 10.11 -4.76
CA VAL A 97 -2.37 11.11 -5.27
C VAL A 97 -3.65 10.46 -5.79
N ARG A 98 -3.54 9.33 -6.49
CA ARG A 98 -4.72 8.56 -6.91
C ARG A 98 -5.52 8.04 -5.73
N ALA A 99 -4.86 7.60 -4.65
CA ALA A 99 -5.53 7.16 -3.44
C ALA A 99 -6.31 8.32 -2.79
N GLN A 100 -5.69 9.51 -2.72
CA GLN A 100 -6.37 10.72 -2.26
C GLN A 100 -7.62 11.04 -3.08
N SER A 101 -7.52 10.97 -4.41
CA SER A 101 -8.66 11.20 -5.30
C SER A 101 -9.80 10.22 -5.02
N ALA A 102 -9.49 8.93 -4.93
CA ALA A 102 -10.51 7.91 -4.66
C ALA A 102 -11.15 8.07 -3.27
N ILE A 103 -10.38 8.45 -2.25
CA ILE A 103 -10.91 8.78 -0.91
C ILE A 103 -11.85 9.99 -0.98
N SER A 104 -11.49 11.02 -1.75
CA SER A 104 -12.34 12.20 -1.96
C SER A 104 -13.63 11.87 -2.70
N ASP A 105 -13.57 10.96 -3.69
CA ASP A 105 -14.75 10.52 -4.44
C ASP A 105 -15.70 9.71 -3.56
N ALA A 106 -15.17 8.89 -2.65
CA ALA A 106 -15.93 8.16 -1.65
C ALA A 106 -16.56 9.10 -0.60
N ASP A 107 -15.82 10.08 -0.11
CA ASP A 107 -16.32 11.13 0.80
C ASP A 107 -17.48 11.91 0.18
N SER A 108 -17.34 12.23 -1.11
CA SER A 108 -18.37 12.94 -1.88
C SER A 108 -19.64 12.10 -2.04
N ALA A 109 -19.52 10.80 -2.33
CA ALA A 109 -20.68 9.90 -2.44
C ALA A 109 -21.41 9.75 -1.09
N VAL A 110 -20.67 9.62 0.01
CA VAL A 110 -21.23 9.58 1.36
C VAL A 110 -21.96 10.88 1.69
N SER A 111 -21.34 12.03 1.41
CA SER A 111 -21.89 13.35 1.70
C SER A 111 -23.08 13.72 0.82
N ALA A 112 -23.09 13.28 -0.44
CA ALA A 112 -24.19 13.46 -1.38
C ALA A 112 -25.38 12.54 -1.10
N GLY A 113 -25.23 11.58 -0.17
CA GLY A 113 -26.27 10.61 0.15
C GLY A 113 -26.57 9.68 -1.02
N GLU A 114 -25.55 9.28 -1.78
CA GLU A 114 -25.69 8.29 -2.85
C GLU A 114 -26.18 6.94 -2.29
N SER A 115 -26.53 6.00 -3.18
CA SER A 115 -26.99 4.67 -2.75
C SER A 115 -25.89 3.95 -1.96
N GLN A 116 -26.29 3.10 -1.02
CA GLN A 116 -25.34 2.33 -0.21
C GLN A 116 -24.39 1.47 -1.06
N ASP A 117 -24.89 0.92 -2.17
CA ASP A 117 -24.08 0.14 -3.10
C ASP A 117 -22.99 0.98 -3.77
N GLU A 118 -23.31 2.21 -4.17
CA GLU A 118 -22.38 3.13 -4.80
C GLU A 118 -21.33 3.63 -3.79
N ILE A 119 -21.76 4.01 -2.59
CA ILE A 119 -20.87 4.38 -1.47
C ILE A 119 -19.88 3.24 -1.19
N LYS A 120 -20.38 2.00 -1.07
CA LYS A 120 -19.55 0.83 -0.81
C LYS A 120 -18.56 0.57 -1.94
N SER A 121 -18.99 0.72 -3.19
CA SER A 121 -18.14 0.58 -4.37
C SER A 121 -16.99 1.60 -4.37
N ARG A 122 -17.28 2.87 -4.05
CA ARG A 122 -16.27 3.92 -3.99
C ARG A 122 -15.31 3.76 -2.81
N ILE A 123 -15.81 3.37 -1.63
CA ILE A 123 -14.95 3.04 -0.48
C ILE A 123 -14.01 1.87 -0.81
N SER A 124 -14.52 0.82 -1.45
CA SER A 124 -13.70 -0.32 -1.89
C SER A 124 -12.62 0.09 -2.91
N THR A 125 -12.97 0.99 -3.84
CA THR A 125 -12.03 1.55 -4.81
C THR A 125 -10.94 2.36 -4.11
N ALA A 126 -11.31 3.20 -3.14
CA ALA A 126 -10.38 3.98 -2.34
C ALA A 126 -9.43 3.11 -1.52
N GLN A 127 -9.93 2.03 -0.89
CA GLN A 127 -9.13 1.04 -0.18
C GLN A 127 -8.11 0.37 -1.10
N THR A 128 -8.57 -0.10 -2.27
CA THR A 128 -7.70 -0.73 -3.27
C THR A 128 -6.61 0.22 -3.74
N GLN A 129 -6.95 1.49 -3.94
CA GLN A 129 -6.00 2.47 -4.42
C GLN A 129 -4.99 2.89 -3.34
N LEU A 130 -5.41 2.96 -2.07
CA LEU A 130 -4.51 3.17 -0.94
C LEU A 130 -3.51 2.02 -0.78
N GLN A 131 -3.97 0.76 -0.88
CA GLN A 131 -3.07 -0.41 -0.83
C GLN A 131 -2.02 -0.42 -1.96
N LYS A 132 -2.38 0.06 -3.16
CA LYS A 132 -1.41 0.24 -4.26
C LYS A 132 -0.36 1.28 -3.92
N ALA A 133 -0.76 2.39 -3.30
CA ALA A 133 0.15 3.43 -2.85
C ALA A 133 1.10 2.90 -1.75
N GLU A 134 0.57 2.14 -0.78
CA GLU A 134 1.38 1.49 0.27
C GLU A 134 2.37 0.49 -0.31
N SER A 135 1.93 -0.34 -1.26
CA SER A 135 2.80 -1.32 -1.93
C SER A 135 3.91 -0.61 -2.69
N SER A 136 3.57 0.43 -3.46
CA SER A 136 4.55 1.23 -4.21
C SER A 136 5.52 1.94 -3.28
N PHE A 137 5.06 2.42 -2.13
CA PHE A 137 5.91 3.02 -1.11
C PHE A 137 6.85 1.99 -0.46
N SER A 138 6.37 0.78 -0.19
CA SER A 138 7.19 -0.32 0.30
C SER A 138 8.30 -0.67 -0.70
N ASP A 139 8.00 -0.69 -1.99
CA ASP A 139 9.00 -0.91 -3.03
C ASP A 139 10.07 0.19 -3.03
N VAL A 140 9.67 1.46 -2.86
CA VAL A 140 10.62 2.57 -2.70
C VAL A 140 11.50 2.36 -1.48
N LYS A 141 10.93 2.03 -0.32
CA LYS A 141 11.69 1.75 0.91
C LYS A 141 12.66 0.58 0.75
N ALA A 142 12.31 -0.44 -0.02
CA ALA A 142 13.19 -1.58 -0.29
C ALA A 142 14.38 -1.23 -1.21
N MET A 143 14.26 -0.14 -1.98
CA MET A 143 15.31 0.37 -2.88
C MET A 143 16.26 1.37 -2.20
N MET A 144 15.90 1.88 -1.03
CA MET A 144 16.72 2.75 -0.20
C MET A 144 17.77 1.94 0.59
#